data_AF-A0A832MT41-F1
#
_entry.id   AF-A0A832MT41-F1
#
_cell.length_a   1.000
_cell.length_b   1.000
_cell.length_c   1.000
_cell.angle_alpha   90.00
_cell.angle_beta   90.00
_cell.angle_gamma   90.00
#
_symmetry.space_group_name_H-M   'P 1'
#
loop_
_entity.id
_entity.type
_entity.pdbx_description
1 polymer ?
#
loop_
_entity_poly.entity_id
_entity_poly.type
_entity_poly.pdbx_seq_one_letter_code
_entity_poly.pdbx_strand_id
1 'polypeptide(L)'
;MKTILLAVISVTLLLSSCIKKTQSENVSSTPDIAKANVPESSEGYTLLKNNCYACHSVTTKSHDEIIAPPMIAVKRRYQNQYATKEGFVEAVVNWAKNPTEEKSLMRGAVQRFKVMPKQAFKEDDLKKIAAYIYDTEIEQPAWFEAHFKEQHGSRGKGMGMQGQNNWKQQMKLDNGNTWTANIETTQGIEKLQEIVSNDKFESINDYKILAKKLSGELTVILDKCTMKGASHDNLHIFLVPLLKKVDKLKEVTSVAQGKMITDKIRTHLKEYKSYFN
;
A
#
# COMPACT_ATOMS: atom_id res chain seq x y z
N MET A 1 -45.16 44.07 -56.59
CA MET A 1 -43.86 43.34 -56.56
C MET A 1 -43.03 43.87 -55.41
N LYS A 2 -42.61 42.98 -54.49
CA LYS A 2 -41.57 43.15 -53.45
C LYS A 2 -41.89 44.14 -52.31
N THR A 3 -41.78 43.84 -51.02
CA THR A 3 -41.71 42.64 -50.16
C THR A 3 -41.73 43.21 -48.74
N ILE A 4 -42.54 42.64 -47.85
CA ILE A 4 -42.64 42.95 -46.41
C ILE A 4 -41.43 42.33 -45.68
N LEU A 5 -40.87 42.99 -44.66
CA LEU A 5 -40.26 42.38 -43.46
C LEU A 5 -39.89 43.50 -42.46
N LEU A 6 -40.66 43.74 -41.39
CA LEU A 6 -40.65 43.11 -40.05
C LEU A 6 -39.41 43.43 -39.19
N ALA A 7 -39.71 44.04 -38.04
CA ALA A 7 -38.83 44.52 -36.99
C ALA A 7 -38.12 43.39 -36.22
N VAL A 8 -36.87 43.62 -35.80
CA VAL A 8 -36.19 42.83 -34.76
C VAL A 8 -35.30 43.73 -33.89
N ILE A 9 -35.85 44.07 -32.73
CA ILE A 9 -35.31 43.96 -31.36
C ILE A 9 -33.82 44.26 -31.13
N SER A 10 -33.64 45.33 -30.33
CA SER A 10 -32.46 45.75 -29.58
C SER A 10 -31.90 44.68 -28.63
N VAL A 11 -30.59 44.40 -28.75
CA VAL A 11 -29.75 43.85 -27.69
C VAL A 11 -28.40 44.58 -27.74
N THR A 12 -28.28 45.64 -26.95
CA THR A 12 -27.01 46.36 -26.73
C THR A 12 -26.18 45.65 -25.66
N LEU A 13 -25.07 45.07 -26.09
CA LEU A 13 -24.04 44.46 -25.25
C LEU A 13 -23.04 45.55 -24.82
N LEU A 14 -23.11 46.01 -23.57
CA LEU A 14 -22.12 46.92 -22.97
C LEU A 14 -21.21 46.11 -22.03
N LEU A 15 -19.97 45.89 -22.45
CA LEU A 15 -18.89 45.38 -21.60
C LEU A 15 -18.23 46.58 -20.89
N SER A 16 -18.36 46.66 -19.57
CA SER A 16 -17.57 47.56 -18.72
C SER A 16 -16.78 46.72 -17.72
N SER A 17 -15.46 46.68 -17.93
CA SER A 17 -14.49 45.98 -17.11
C SER A 17 -14.13 46.81 -15.87
N CYS A 18 -14.25 46.20 -14.69
CA CYS A 18 -13.91 46.79 -13.40
C CYS A 18 -12.42 46.65 -13.05
N ILE A 19 -11.83 47.79 -12.68
CA ILE A 19 -11.01 48.07 -11.48
C ILE A 19 -9.84 47.11 -11.16
N LYS A 20 -8.62 47.66 -11.31
CA LYS A 20 -7.40 47.19 -10.62
C LYS A 20 -7.35 47.74 -9.18
N LYS A 21 -7.03 46.88 -8.21
CA LYS A 21 -6.23 47.26 -7.03
C LYS A 21 -5.36 46.07 -6.57
N THR A 22 -4.18 46.43 -6.09
CA THR A 22 -2.95 45.63 -5.98
C THR A 22 -2.72 45.08 -4.56
N GLN A 23 -1.90 44.03 -4.49
CA GLN A 23 -1.06 43.54 -3.37
C GLN A 23 -1.70 42.66 -2.28
N SER A 24 -1.21 41.41 -2.15
CA SER A 24 -0.23 41.04 -1.11
C SER A 24 0.04 39.55 -1.16
N GLU A 25 1.32 39.17 -1.31
CA GLU A 25 1.82 37.83 -1.04
C GLU A 25 1.80 37.58 0.46
N ASN A 26 1.14 36.50 0.92
CA ASN A 26 1.62 35.58 1.96
C ASN A 26 0.57 34.46 2.15
N VAL A 27 0.77 33.29 1.56
CA VAL A 27 0.06 32.07 1.98
C VAL A 27 1.06 30.94 2.05
N SER A 28 1.42 30.63 3.28
CA SER A 28 2.05 29.38 3.69
C SER A 28 1.10 28.23 3.33
N SER A 29 1.40 27.52 2.25
CA SER A 29 0.65 26.34 1.83
C SER A 29 0.91 25.17 2.80
N THR A 30 0.03 25.02 3.80
CA THR A 30 -0.23 23.70 4.38
C THR A 30 -0.79 22.79 3.28
N PRO A 31 -0.33 21.53 3.12
CA PRO A 31 -0.91 20.64 2.14
C PRO A 31 -2.34 20.28 2.55
N ASP A 32 -3.27 20.47 1.61
CA ASP A 32 -4.68 20.14 1.71
C ASP A 32 -4.89 18.70 2.20
N ILE A 33 -5.45 18.58 3.41
CA ILE A 33 -6.11 17.35 3.85
C ILE A 33 -7.40 17.25 3.05
N ALA A 34 -7.52 16.22 2.20
CA ALA A 34 -8.75 15.89 1.52
C ALA A 34 -9.84 15.60 2.56
N LYS A 35 -10.74 16.58 2.79
CA LYS A 35 -11.91 16.43 3.66
C LYS A 35 -12.93 15.53 2.98
N ALA A 36 -13.02 14.28 3.42
CA ALA A 36 -14.26 13.52 3.34
C ALA A 36 -15.26 14.06 4.38
N ASN A 37 -16.56 13.92 4.14
CA ASN A 37 -17.62 14.28 5.10
C ASN A 37 -17.61 13.31 6.29
N VAL A 38 -16.66 13.51 7.20
CA VAL A 38 -16.51 12.76 8.44
C VAL A 38 -17.15 13.57 9.56
N PRO A 39 -18.00 12.99 10.43
CA PRO A 39 -18.42 13.66 11.64
C PRO A 39 -17.22 13.75 12.59
N GLU A 40 -16.43 14.81 12.39
CA GLU A 40 -15.27 15.23 13.20
C GLU A 40 -15.65 15.44 14.67
N SER A 41 -16.94 15.42 15.00
CA SER A 41 -17.51 15.63 16.33
C SER A 41 -18.01 14.36 17.04
N SER A 42 -17.79 13.16 16.53
CA SER A 42 -18.24 11.94 17.21
C SER A 42 -17.32 11.53 18.37
N GLU A 43 -17.89 10.94 19.42
CA GLU A 43 -17.13 10.41 20.54
C GLU A 43 -16.13 9.33 20.10
N GLY A 44 -16.55 8.42 19.20
CA GLY A 44 -15.69 7.38 18.63
C GLY A 44 -14.51 7.93 17.84
N TYR A 45 -14.71 9.01 17.07
CA TYR A 45 -13.61 9.72 16.40
C TYR A 45 -12.60 10.30 17.40
N THR A 46 -13.10 11.01 18.42
CA THR A 46 -12.24 11.65 19.43
C THR A 46 -11.38 10.60 20.14
N LEU A 47 -11.98 9.47 20.52
CA LEU A 47 -11.27 8.35 21.13
C LEU A 47 -10.23 7.75 20.16
N LEU A 48 -10.57 7.55 18.88
CA LEU A 48 -9.65 7.02 17.88
C LEU A 48 -8.43 7.95 17.69
N LYS A 49 -8.69 9.25 17.53
CA LYS A 49 -7.66 10.26 17.32
C LYS A 49 -6.70 10.33 18.49
N ASN A 50 -7.22 10.41 19.71
CA ASN A 50 -6.41 10.60 20.90
C ASN A 50 -5.65 9.34 21.31
N ASN A 51 -6.24 8.15 21.09
CA ASN A 51 -5.70 6.91 21.64
C ASN A 51 -4.99 6.02 20.61
N CYS A 52 -5.24 6.18 19.32
CA CYS A 52 -4.74 5.26 18.29
C CYS A 52 -3.82 5.93 17.27
N TYR A 53 -4.10 7.17 16.85
CA TYR A 53 -3.32 7.84 15.81
C TYR A 53 -1.91 8.27 16.24
N ALA A 54 -1.57 8.20 17.53
CA ALA A 54 -0.19 8.37 17.98
C ALA A 54 0.76 7.35 17.32
N CYS A 55 0.30 6.12 17.11
CA CYS A 55 1.08 5.06 16.43
C CYS A 55 0.53 4.77 15.02
N HIS A 56 -0.79 4.71 14.87
CA HIS A 56 -1.46 4.46 13.60
C HIS A 56 -1.69 5.77 12.83
N SER A 57 -0.62 6.56 12.69
CA SER A 57 -0.69 7.94 12.21
C SER A 57 -1.28 8.07 10.82
N VAL A 58 -2.04 9.15 10.62
CA VAL A 58 -2.61 9.58 9.34
C VAL A 58 -1.82 10.70 8.67
N THR A 59 -0.73 11.16 9.29
CA THR A 59 0.05 12.34 8.87
C THR A 59 1.50 12.03 8.50
N THR A 60 1.92 10.76 8.58
CA THR A 60 3.28 10.35 8.15
C THR A 60 3.52 10.65 6.68
N LYS A 61 4.75 11.04 6.34
CA LYS A 61 5.09 11.44 4.96
C LYS A 61 5.31 10.24 4.05
N SER A 62 5.67 9.09 4.62
CA SER A 62 5.94 7.86 3.88
C SER A 62 5.52 6.62 4.66
N HIS A 63 5.47 5.49 3.94
CA HIS A 63 5.24 4.16 4.51
C HIS A 63 6.32 3.76 5.53
N ASP A 64 7.51 4.37 5.49
CA ASP A 64 8.67 3.99 6.30
C ASP A 64 8.69 4.67 7.68
N GLU A 65 8.01 5.80 7.80
CA GLU A 65 7.96 6.59 9.04
C GLU A 65 6.91 6.10 10.04
N ILE A 66 5.89 5.36 9.56
CA ILE A 66 4.82 4.88 10.43
C ILE A 66 5.29 3.69 11.26
N ILE A 67 4.84 3.62 12.52
CA ILE A 67 5.25 2.58 13.48
C ILE A 67 4.14 1.55 13.76
N ALA A 68 3.00 1.67 13.09
CA ALA A 68 1.88 0.75 13.15
C ALA A 68 1.16 0.75 11.78
N PRO A 69 0.36 -0.28 11.44
CA PRO A 69 -0.34 -0.27 10.15
C PRO A 69 -1.37 0.88 10.09
N PRO A 70 -1.52 1.61 8.97
CA PRO A 70 -2.59 2.60 8.85
C PRO A 70 -3.96 2.00 9.18
N MET A 71 -4.79 2.72 9.97
CA MET A 71 -6.09 2.18 10.42
C MET A 71 -7.03 1.81 9.27
N ILE A 72 -6.91 2.48 8.13
CA ILE A 72 -7.67 2.12 6.92
C ILE A 72 -7.31 0.71 6.39
N ALA A 73 -6.05 0.28 6.52
CA ALA A 73 -5.64 -1.08 6.15
C ALA A 73 -6.24 -2.12 7.12
N VAL A 74 -6.25 -1.80 8.42
CA VAL A 74 -6.88 -2.62 9.46
C VAL A 74 -8.39 -2.74 9.18
N LYS A 75 -9.06 -1.62 8.92
CA LYS A 75 -10.48 -1.58 8.54
C LYS A 75 -10.75 -2.50 7.35
N ARG A 76 -10.05 -2.29 6.23
CA ARG A 76 -10.22 -3.10 5.00
C ARG A 76 -10.03 -4.60 5.28
N ARG A 77 -9.00 -4.98 6.05
CA ARG A 77 -8.73 -6.39 6.37
C ARG A 77 -9.81 -7.02 7.22
N TYR A 78 -10.25 -6.34 8.28
CA TYR A 78 -11.26 -6.87 9.20
C TYR A 78 -12.64 -6.91 8.55
N GLN A 79 -13.03 -5.90 7.77
CA GLN A 79 -14.29 -5.91 7.01
C GLN A 79 -14.34 -7.04 5.98
N ASN A 80 -13.21 -7.40 5.36
CA ASN A 80 -13.15 -8.56 4.47
C ASN A 80 -13.30 -9.91 5.19
N GLN A 81 -13.03 -9.96 6.50
CA GLN A 81 -13.10 -11.20 7.30
C GLN A 81 -14.43 -11.38 8.02
N TYR A 82 -15.08 -10.28 8.41
CA TYR A 82 -16.32 -10.28 9.18
C TYR A 82 -17.45 -9.63 8.38
N ALA A 83 -18.49 -10.42 8.10
CA ALA A 83 -19.64 -9.97 7.32
C ALA A 83 -20.58 -9.02 8.08
N THR A 84 -20.54 -9.03 9.42
CA THR A 84 -21.41 -8.22 10.28
C THR A 84 -20.62 -7.19 11.06
N LYS A 85 -21.31 -6.09 11.42
CA LYS A 85 -20.75 -5.04 12.26
C LYS A 85 -20.37 -5.57 13.64
N GLU A 86 -21.22 -6.42 14.21
CA GLU A 86 -21.03 -7.02 15.52
C GLU A 86 -19.75 -7.86 15.53
N GLY A 87 -19.54 -8.71 14.52
CA GLY A 87 -18.33 -9.51 14.38
C GLY A 87 -17.07 -8.67 14.16
N PHE A 88 -17.16 -7.60 13.37
CA PHE A 88 -16.08 -6.64 13.20
C PHE A 88 -15.70 -5.97 14.54
N VAL A 89 -16.69 -5.44 15.26
CA VAL A 89 -16.49 -4.73 16.53
C VAL A 89 -15.89 -5.66 17.56
N GLU A 90 -16.46 -6.85 17.74
CA GLU A 90 -15.95 -7.86 18.66
C GLU A 90 -14.49 -8.21 18.34
N ALA A 91 -14.15 -8.44 17.08
CA ALA A 91 -12.80 -8.80 16.68
C ALA A 91 -11.77 -7.68 16.91
N VAL A 92 -12.12 -6.43 16.60
CA VAL A 92 -11.26 -5.27 16.85
C VAL A 92 -11.06 -5.04 18.35
N VAL A 93 -12.13 -5.14 19.15
CA VAL A 93 -12.08 -5.00 20.62
C VAL A 93 -11.22 -6.11 21.23
N ASN A 94 -11.44 -7.37 20.83
CA ASN A 94 -10.68 -8.51 21.33
C ASN A 94 -9.19 -8.40 20.98
N TRP A 95 -8.87 -7.94 19.77
CA TRP A 95 -7.50 -7.64 19.37
C TRP A 95 -6.88 -6.55 20.23
N ALA A 96 -7.54 -5.40 20.38
CA ALA A 96 -7.00 -4.27 21.14
C ALA A 96 -6.83 -4.56 22.65
N LYS A 97 -7.71 -5.39 23.23
CA LYS A 97 -7.62 -5.81 24.65
C LYS A 97 -6.49 -6.80 24.91
N ASN A 98 -6.20 -7.68 23.95
CA ASN A 98 -5.20 -8.73 24.11
C ASN A 98 -4.53 -9.07 22.77
N PRO A 99 -3.67 -8.18 22.26
CA PRO A 99 -3.00 -8.39 20.98
C PRO A 99 -1.96 -9.51 21.15
N THR A 100 -2.06 -10.55 20.33
CA THR A 100 -1.08 -11.65 20.25
C THR A 100 -0.80 -11.99 18.80
N GLU A 101 0.36 -12.55 18.46
CA GLU A 101 0.68 -12.85 17.07
C GLU A 101 -0.34 -13.82 16.43
N GLU A 102 -0.78 -14.82 17.19
CA GLU A 102 -1.68 -15.88 16.74
C GLU A 102 -3.06 -15.35 16.36
N LYS A 103 -3.53 -14.31 17.07
CA LYS A 103 -4.85 -13.71 16.86
C LYS A 103 -4.86 -12.66 15.74
N SER A 104 -3.72 -12.38 15.14
CA SER A 104 -3.61 -11.28 14.18
C SER A 104 -4.15 -11.65 12.81
N LEU A 105 -5.15 -10.89 12.35
CA LEU A 105 -5.53 -10.88 10.94
C LEU A 105 -4.53 -10.11 10.06
N MET A 106 -3.67 -9.30 10.68
CA MET A 106 -2.68 -8.42 10.06
C MET A 106 -1.28 -9.01 10.18
N ARG A 107 -1.09 -10.26 9.73
CA ARG A 107 0.18 -11.00 9.88
C ARG A 107 1.41 -10.24 9.36
N GLY A 108 1.31 -9.64 8.17
CA GLY A 108 2.39 -8.83 7.62
C GLY A 108 2.71 -7.58 8.46
N ALA A 109 1.69 -6.99 9.11
CA ALA A 109 1.90 -5.87 10.02
C ALA A 109 2.57 -6.34 11.32
N VAL A 110 2.20 -7.51 11.86
CA VAL A 110 2.87 -8.07 13.05
C VAL A 110 4.32 -8.45 12.74
N GLN A 111 4.61 -8.99 11.56
CA GLN A 111 5.99 -9.28 11.16
C GLN A 111 6.84 -8.00 11.15
N ARG A 112 6.30 -6.92 10.56
CA ARG A 112 6.98 -5.63 10.40
C ARG A 112 7.08 -4.82 11.70
N PHE A 113 5.94 -4.54 12.34
CA PHE A 113 5.84 -3.62 13.48
C PHE A 113 5.92 -4.32 14.84
N LYS A 114 6.00 -5.65 14.85
CA LYS A 114 5.77 -6.50 16.02
C LYS A 114 4.34 -6.38 16.54
N VAL A 115 4.03 -7.16 17.57
CA VAL A 115 2.68 -7.15 18.17
C VAL A 115 2.43 -5.79 18.81
N MET A 116 1.24 -5.22 18.56
CA MET A 116 0.81 -3.98 19.20
C MET A 116 0.95 -4.10 20.73
N PRO A 117 1.64 -3.17 21.41
CA PRO A 117 1.73 -3.20 22.86
C PRO A 117 0.35 -3.08 23.50
N LYS A 118 0.04 -3.95 24.47
CA LYS A 118 -1.24 -3.93 25.19
C LYS A 118 -1.42 -2.60 25.91
N GLN A 119 -2.54 -1.94 25.67
CA GLN A 119 -2.90 -0.66 26.28
C GLN A 119 -4.00 -0.85 27.33
N ALA A 120 -4.06 0.03 28.33
CA ALA A 120 -5.07 0.01 29.39
C ALA A 120 -6.38 0.71 28.97
N PHE A 121 -6.91 0.35 27.80
CA PHE A 121 -8.16 0.94 27.28
C PHE A 121 -9.39 0.33 27.94
N LYS A 122 -10.42 1.14 28.17
CA LYS A 122 -11.74 0.66 28.59
C LYS A 122 -12.42 -0.05 27.43
N GLU A 123 -13.09 -1.16 27.72
CA GLU A 123 -13.79 -1.93 26.69
C GLU A 123 -14.88 -1.12 25.98
N ASP A 124 -15.62 -0.30 26.71
CA ASP A 124 -16.67 0.53 26.12
C ASP A 124 -16.11 1.59 25.16
N ASP A 125 -14.94 2.16 25.46
CA ASP A 125 -14.26 3.08 24.56
C ASP A 125 -13.78 2.35 23.29
N LEU A 126 -13.27 1.12 23.42
CA LEU A 126 -12.90 0.29 22.28
C LEU A 126 -14.09 -0.06 21.40
N LYS A 127 -15.26 -0.34 21.98
CA LYS A 127 -16.50 -0.58 21.23
C LYS A 127 -16.91 0.64 20.40
N LYS A 128 -16.83 1.85 21.00
CA LYS A 128 -17.12 3.11 20.31
C LYS A 128 -16.14 3.37 19.16
N ILE A 129 -14.84 3.17 19.39
CA ILE A 129 -13.80 3.29 18.36
C ILE A 129 -14.08 2.31 17.21
N ALA A 130 -14.30 1.04 17.52
CA ALA A 130 -14.50 0.01 16.50
C ALA A 130 -15.78 0.23 15.69
N ALA A 131 -16.88 0.63 16.33
CA ALA A 131 -18.12 1.00 15.65
C ALA A 131 -17.90 2.18 14.69
N TYR A 132 -17.22 3.23 15.17
CA TYR A 132 -16.88 4.40 14.35
C TYR A 132 -16.03 4.02 13.13
N ILE A 133 -14.98 3.20 13.32
CA ILE A 133 -14.14 2.70 12.22
C ILE A 133 -14.99 1.95 11.20
N TYR A 134 -15.93 1.10 11.63
CA TYR A 134 -16.79 0.35 10.73
C TYR A 134 -17.70 1.27 9.91
N ASP A 135 -18.43 2.15 10.59
CA ASP A 135 -19.52 2.96 10.03
C ASP A 135 -19.06 4.10 9.12
N THR A 136 -17.84 4.60 9.31
CA THR A 136 -17.40 5.86 8.69
C THR A 136 -16.21 5.69 7.77
N GLU A 137 -16.08 6.53 6.75
CA GLU A 137 -14.78 6.71 6.10
C GLU A 137 -13.82 7.36 7.10
N ILE A 138 -12.64 6.76 7.27
CA ILE A 138 -11.64 7.23 8.23
C ILE A 138 -10.45 7.85 7.52
N GLU A 139 -9.78 8.76 8.21
CA GLU A 139 -8.57 9.43 7.73
C GLU A 139 -7.45 8.40 7.42
N GLN A 140 -6.63 8.71 6.41
CA GLN A 140 -5.49 7.90 5.99
C GLN A 140 -4.32 8.76 5.54
N PRO A 141 -3.07 8.28 5.63
CA PRO A 141 -1.93 8.97 5.05
C PRO A 141 -2.07 9.21 3.55
N ALA A 142 -1.58 10.35 3.05
CA ALA A 142 -1.67 10.71 1.64
C ALA A 142 -1.02 9.66 0.70
N TRP A 143 0.04 8.99 1.16
CA TRP A 143 0.73 7.93 0.42
C TRP A 143 -0.03 6.59 0.38
N PHE A 144 -1.04 6.39 1.23
CA PHE A 144 -1.64 5.08 1.47
C PHE A 144 -2.29 4.48 0.22
N GLU A 145 -3.15 5.21 -0.49
CA GLU A 145 -3.91 4.62 -1.60
C GLU A 145 -3.01 4.19 -2.76
N ALA A 146 -2.04 5.03 -3.11
CA ALA A 146 -1.04 4.72 -4.12
C ALA A 146 -0.24 3.47 -3.75
N HIS A 147 0.30 3.43 -2.52
CA HIS A 147 1.04 2.29 -2.00
C HIS A 147 0.17 1.02 -1.95
N PHE A 148 -1.07 1.12 -1.45
CA PHE A 148 -1.99 -0.02 -1.35
C PHE A 148 -2.32 -0.60 -2.72
N LYS A 149 -2.55 0.25 -3.74
CA LYS A 149 -2.81 -0.18 -5.11
C LYS A 149 -1.60 -0.86 -5.73
N GLU A 150 -0.38 -0.37 -5.48
CA GLU A 150 0.85 -1.01 -5.94
C GLU A 150 0.99 -2.43 -5.35
N GLN A 151 0.78 -2.56 -4.04
CA GLN A 151 0.87 -3.82 -3.31
C GLN A 151 -0.24 -4.82 -3.70
N HIS A 152 -1.48 -4.34 -3.79
CA HIS A 152 -2.69 -5.19 -3.82
C HIS A 152 -3.55 -5.09 -5.09
N GLY A 153 -3.27 -4.16 -6.01
CA GLY A 153 -4.07 -3.87 -7.21
C GLY A 153 -4.11 -4.96 -8.29
N SER A 154 -3.78 -6.21 -7.98
CA SER A 154 -3.86 -7.35 -8.90
C SER A 154 -4.75 -8.49 -8.39
N ARG A 155 -5.61 -8.26 -7.39
CA ARG A 155 -6.53 -9.26 -6.82
C ARG A 155 -7.99 -9.08 -7.23
N GLY A 156 -8.24 -8.90 -8.52
CA GLY A 156 -9.59 -8.94 -9.10
C GLY A 156 -9.68 -9.99 -10.19
N LYS A 157 -10.35 -11.11 -9.89
CA LYS A 157 -11.01 -12.11 -10.77
C LYS A 157 -10.36 -12.47 -12.12
N GLY A 158 -9.97 -13.75 -12.24
CA GLY A 158 -10.22 -14.64 -13.39
C GLY A 158 -9.80 -14.23 -14.81
N MET A 159 -8.99 -15.09 -15.43
CA MET A 159 -8.69 -15.19 -16.87
C MET A 159 -7.79 -14.08 -17.47
N GLY A 160 -6.66 -14.48 -18.05
CA GLY A 160 -5.86 -13.64 -18.94
C GLY A 160 -4.38 -13.65 -18.64
N MET A 161 -3.62 -14.48 -19.36
CA MET A 161 -2.24 -14.15 -19.69
C MET A 161 -2.22 -12.79 -20.39
N GLN A 162 -1.86 -11.72 -19.68
CA GLN A 162 -1.33 -10.42 -20.16
C GLN A 162 -1.53 -9.37 -19.06
N GLY A 163 -0.77 -9.53 -17.99
CA GLY A 163 -0.61 -8.51 -16.96
C GLY A 163 0.85 -8.50 -16.58
N GLN A 164 1.71 -8.11 -17.52
CA GLN A 164 3.02 -7.60 -17.14
C GLN A 164 2.73 -6.37 -16.29
N ASN A 165 2.71 -6.54 -14.97
CA ASN A 165 2.87 -5.43 -14.05
C ASN A 165 4.10 -4.70 -14.56
N ASN A 166 3.94 -3.52 -15.16
CA ASN A 166 5.06 -2.82 -15.77
C ASN A 166 5.86 -2.10 -14.68
N TRP A 167 6.32 -2.88 -13.71
CA TRP A 167 7.12 -2.42 -12.59
C TRP A 167 8.37 -1.71 -13.11
N LYS A 168 8.92 -2.16 -14.25
CA LYS A 168 10.02 -1.46 -14.95
C LYS A 168 9.68 -0.04 -15.39
N GLN A 169 8.44 0.24 -15.82
CA GLN A 169 8.00 1.62 -16.11
C GLN A 169 7.82 2.47 -14.84
N GLN A 170 7.61 1.84 -13.69
CA GLN A 170 7.43 2.51 -12.41
C GLN A 170 8.77 2.76 -11.71
N MET A 171 9.78 1.92 -11.98
CA MET A 171 11.14 2.13 -11.49
C MET A 171 11.67 3.49 -11.93
N LYS A 172 12.22 4.23 -10.97
CA LYS A 172 12.94 5.47 -11.20
C LYS A 172 14.44 5.23 -11.01
N LEU A 173 15.25 6.14 -11.52
CA LEU A 173 16.66 6.26 -11.21
C LEU A 173 16.88 7.46 -10.29
N ASP A 174 17.93 7.41 -9.48
CA ASP A 174 18.38 8.53 -8.67
C ASP A 174 19.12 9.54 -9.56
N ASN A 175 18.36 10.46 -10.17
CA ASN A 175 18.90 11.48 -11.09
C ASN A 175 19.75 10.88 -12.21
N GLY A 176 19.34 9.72 -12.74
CA GLY A 176 20.04 8.98 -13.78
C GLY A 176 21.03 7.92 -13.25
N ASN A 177 21.29 7.88 -11.95
CA ASN A 177 22.11 6.85 -11.30
C ASN A 177 21.26 5.74 -10.67
N THR A 178 21.88 4.61 -10.36
CA THR A 178 21.23 3.54 -9.58
C THR A 178 21.08 3.94 -8.12
N TRP A 179 20.01 3.47 -7.47
CA TRP A 179 19.77 3.67 -6.05
C TRP A 179 20.76 2.89 -5.22
N THR A 180 21.30 3.51 -4.16
CA THR A 180 22.12 2.78 -3.20
C THR A 180 21.24 1.89 -2.33
N ALA A 181 21.53 0.59 -2.37
CA ALA A 181 20.96 -0.39 -1.46
C ALA A 181 21.89 -0.64 -0.26
N ASN A 182 21.31 -0.96 0.90
CA ASN A 182 22.13 -1.45 2.00
C ASN A 182 22.71 -2.83 1.66
N ILE A 183 23.88 -3.14 2.20
CA ILE A 183 24.65 -4.33 1.83
C ILE A 183 23.86 -5.63 2.00
N GLU A 184 23.02 -5.72 3.04
CA GLU A 184 22.19 -6.90 3.31
C GLU A 184 21.12 -7.11 2.24
N THR A 185 20.58 -6.03 1.65
CA THR A 185 19.65 -6.12 0.53
C THR A 185 20.36 -6.67 -0.70
N THR A 186 21.51 -6.09 -1.08
CA THR A 186 22.28 -6.52 -2.24
C THR A 186 22.72 -7.98 -2.12
N GLN A 187 23.26 -8.37 -0.95
CA GLN A 187 23.65 -9.76 -0.67
C GLN A 187 22.46 -10.71 -0.69
N GLY A 188 21.30 -10.30 -0.17
CA GLY A 188 20.09 -11.11 -0.21
C GLY A 188 19.60 -11.34 -1.64
N ILE A 189 19.67 -10.34 -2.51
CA ILE A 189 19.34 -10.50 -3.93
C ILE A 189 20.33 -11.44 -4.63
N GLU A 190 21.62 -11.32 -4.36
CA GLU A 190 22.65 -12.22 -4.90
C GLU A 190 22.40 -13.67 -4.47
N LYS A 191 22.00 -13.88 -3.21
CA LYS A 191 21.62 -15.20 -2.71
C LYS A 191 20.32 -15.72 -3.34
N LEU A 192 19.33 -14.86 -3.60
CA LEU A 192 18.15 -15.24 -4.38
C LEU A 192 18.54 -15.69 -5.80
N GLN A 193 19.47 -14.97 -6.44
CA GLN A 193 20.00 -15.34 -7.76
C GLN A 193 20.70 -16.71 -7.70
N GLU A 194 21.50 -16.98 -6.67
CA GLU A 194 22.14 -18.28 -6.44
C GLU A 194 21.10 -19.40 -6.27
N ILE A 195 20.09 -19.18 -5.41
CA ILE A 195 19.01 -20.15 -5.14
C ILE A 195 18.30 -20.58 -6.42
N VAL A 196 18.04 -19.65 -7.35
CA VAL A 196 17.36 -19.97 -8.62
C VAL A 196 18.29 -20.46 -9.72
N SER A 197 19.60 -20.35 -9.56
CA SER A 197 20.58 -20.75 -10.59
C SER A 197 20.76 -22.27 -10.66
N ASN A 198 20.27 -23.03 -9.68
CA ASN A 198 20.24 -24.48 -9.77
C ASN A 198 19.16 -24.90 -10.79
N ASP A 199 19.52 -25.74 -11.78
CA ASP A 199 18.63 -26.15 -12.86
C ASP A 199 17.94 -27.51 -12.64
N LYS A 200 18.22 -28.19 -11.53
CA LYS A 200 17.67 -29.53 -11.23
C LYS A 200 16.33 -29.46 -10.50
N PHE A 201 15.30 -28.93 -11.15
CA PHE A 201 13.91 -28.93 -10.64
C PHE A 201 13.04 -29.86 -11.51
N GLU A 202 12.94 -31.12 -11.11
CA GLU A 202 12.31 -32.18 -11.91
C GLU A 202 10.89 -32.50 -11.44
N SER A 203 10.55 -32.14 -10.20
CA SER A 203 9.25 -32.44 -9.59
C SER A 203 8.53 -31.18 -9.08
N ILE A 204 7.21 -31.29 -8.90
CA ILE A 204 6.40 -30.25 -8.24
C ILE A 204 6.94 -29.94 -6.83
N ASN A 205 7.42 -30.97 -6.13
CA ASN A 205 7.97 -30.82 -4.78
C ASN A 205 9.25 -29.95 -4.78
N ASP A 206 10.10 -30.09 -5.79
CA ASP A 206 11.32 -29.27 -5.90
C ASP A 206 10.99 -27.78 -6.03
N TYR A 207 9.96 -27.44 -6.81
CA TYR A 207 9.50 -26.05 -6.93
C TYR A 207 8.89 -25.51 -5.64
N LYS A 208 8.19 -26.35 -4.87
CA LYS A 208 7.68 -25.95 -3.54
C LYS A 208 8.82 -25.71 -2.55
N ILE A 209 9.87 -26.55 -2.59
CA ILE A 209 11.10 -26.34 -1.81
C ILE A 209 11.81 -25.06 -2.25
N LEU A 210 11.93 -24.82 -3.56
CA LEU A 210 12.48 -23.59 -4.11
C LEU A 210 11.71 -22.37 -3.61
N ALA A 211 10.37 -22.38 -3.68
CA ALA A 211 9.52 -21.31 -3.20
C ALA A 211 9.71 -21.04 -1.70
N LYS A 212 9.91 -22.09 -0.89
CA LYS A 212 10.23 -21.96 0.54
C LYS A 212 11.57 -21.29 0.77
N LYS A 213 12.62 -21.69 0.04
CA LYS A 213 13.97 -21.08 0.12
C LYS A 213 13.93 -19.59 -0.28
N LEU A 214 13.29 -19.28 -1.41
CA LEU A 214 13.11 -17.91 -1.89
C LEU A 214 12.33 -17.05 -0.90
N SER A 215 11.25 -17.58 -0.32
CA SER A 215 10.46 -16.87 0.68
C SER A 215 11.29 -16.57 1.94
N GLY A 216 12.10 -17.54 2.38
CA GLY A 216 12.99 -17.35 3.54
C GLY A 216 14.00 -16.23 3.32
N GLU A 217 14.64 -16.20 2.16
CA GLU A 217 15.62 -15.15 1.84
C GLU A 217 14.95 -13.78 1.62
N LEU A 218 13.78 -13.74 0.99
CA LEU A 218 12.99 -12.50 0.88
C LEU A 218 12.62 -11.94 2.25
N THR A 219 12.27 -12.79 3.21
CA THR A 219 12.06 -12.34 4.60
C THR A 219 13.31 -11.71 5.20
N VAL A 220 14.49 -12.29 4.98
CA VAL A 220 15.76 -11.71 5.47
C VAL A 220 16.01 -10.32 4.86
N ILE A 221 15.77 -10.14 3.56
CA ILE A 221 15.91 -8.82 2.90
C ILE A 221 14.96 -7.80 3.53
N LEU A 222 13.70 -8.18 3.74
CA LEU A 222 12.68 -7.30 4.33
C LEU A 222 13.02 -6.94 5.78
N ASP A 223 13.48 -7.92 6.57
CA ASP A 223 13.81 -7.72 7.98
C ASP A 223 15.08 -6.89 8.18
N LYS A 224 16.03 -6.95 7.23
CA LYS A 224 17.32 -6.24 7.29
C LYS A 224 17.36 -4.95 6.48
N CYS A 225 16.24 -4.52 5.90
CA CYS A 225 16.20 -3.29 5.11
C CYS A 225 16.33 -2.07 6.02
N THR A 226 17.42 -1.32 5.87
CA THR A 226 17.69 -0.08 6.61
C THR A 226 17.48 1.19 5.78
N MET A 227 17.20 1.02 4.47
CA MET A 227 16.91 2.12 3.56
C MET A 227 15.61 2.84 3.94
N LYS A 228 15.56 4.14 3.65
CA LYS A 228 14.36 4.98 3.81
C LYS A 228 14.17 5.87 2.59
N GLY A 229 12.93 6.29 2.35
CA GLY A 229 12.61 7.26 1.29
C GLY A 229 12.73 6.66 -0.11
N ALA A 230 13.11 7.46 -1.10
CA ALA A 230 12.97 7.09 -2.51
C ALA A 230 13.71 5.79 -2.90
N SER A 231 14.88 5.49 -2.31
CA SER A 231 15.57 4.21 -2.53
C SER A 231 14.75 3.02 -2.01
N HIS A 232 14.18 3.15 -0.81
CA HIS A 232 13.30 2.15 -0.22
C HIS A 232 12.01 1.96 -1.04
N ASP A 233 11.38 3.05 -1.44
CA ASP A 233 10.17 3.02 -2.27
C ASP A 233 10.42 2.31 -3.61
N ASN A 234 11.57 2.56 -4.24
CA ASN A 234 11.94 1.83 -5.47
C ASN A 234 12.26 0.36 -5.21
N LEU A 235 12.82 0.02 -4.04
CA LEU A 235 13.01 -1.38 -3.67
C LEU A 235 11.66 -2.11 -3.56
N HIS A 236 10.60 -1.45 -3.06
CA HIS A 236 9.25 -2.02 -3.06
C HIS A 236 8.75 -2.31 -4.48
N ILE A 237 8.87 -1.35 -5.40
CA ILE A 237 8.46 -1.54 -6.81
C ILE A 237 9.13 -2.79 -7.40
N PHE A 238 10.38 -3.06 -7.03
CA PHE A 238 11.12 -4.26 -7.41
C PHE A 238 10.61 -5.52 -6.66
N LEU A 239 10.57 -5.52 -5.32
CA LEU A 239 10.32 -6.73 -4.52
C LEU A 239 8.87 -7.23 -4.56
N VAL A 240 7.86 -6.36 -4.69
CA VAL A 240 6.44 -6.75 -4.69
C VAL A 240 6.08 -7.70 -5.82
N PRO A 241 6.38 -7.39 -7.11
CA PRO A 241 6.13 -8.33 -8.19
C PRO A 241 6.99 -9.59 -8.08
N LEU A 242 8.13 -9.58 -7.37
CA LEU A 242 8.91 -10.77 -7.08
C LEU A 242 8.21 -11.67 -6.05
N LEU A 243 7.75 -11.11 -4.93
CA LEU A 243 6.96 -11.80 -3.89
C LEU A 243 5.74 -12.50 -4.51
N LYS A 244 4.99 -11.80 -5.39
CA LYS A 244 3.86 -12.38 -6.12
C LYS A 244 4.24 -13.57 -7.00
N LYS A 245 5.43 -13.58 -7.60
CA LYS A 245 5.92 -14.73 -8.39
C LYS A 245 6.28 -15.90 -7.49
N VAL A 246 6.93 -15.64 -6.35
CA VAL A 246 7.27 -16.67 -5.36
C VAL A 246 6.03 -17.29 -4.75
N ASP A 247 4.99 -16.50 -4.44
CA ASP A 247 3.71 -17.03 -3.97
C ASP A 247 3.04 -17.92 -5.02
N LYS A 248 3.04 -17.52 -6.29
CA LYS A 248 2.55 -18.39 -7.38
C LYS A 248 3.37 -19.67 -7.54
N LEU A 249 4.66 -19.64 -7.20
CA LEU A 249 5.51 -20.83 -7.23
C LEU A 249 5.14 -21.84 -6.14
N LYS A 250 4.62 -21.38 -4.98
CA LYS A 250 4.11 -22.27 -3.91
C LYS A 250 2.90 -23.08 -4.37
N GLU A 251 2.07 -22.48 -5.21
CA GLU A 251 0.79 -23.02 -5.68
C GLU A 251 0.88 -23.80 -7.00
N VAL A 252 2.09 -24.18 -7.43
CA VAL A 252 2.27 -24.90 -8.70
C VAL A 252 1.68 -26.31 -8.65
N THR A 253 1.02 -26.68 -9.74
CA THR A 253 0.38 -27.99 -9.92
C THR A 253 1.02 -28.81 -11.03
N SER A 254 2.02 -28.26 -11.73
CA SER A 254 2.78 -28.96 -12.77
C SER A 254 4.24 -28.48 -12.84
N VAL A 255 5.12 -29.37 -13.32
CA VAL A 255 6.55 -29.08 -13.56
C VAL A 255 6.71 -27.95 -14.58
N ALA A 256 5.91 -27.97 -15.66
CA ALA A 256 5.95 -26.92 -16.69
C ALA A 256 5.61 -25.53 -16.13
N GLN A 257 4.59 -25.44 -15.26
CA GLN A 257 4.24 -24.19 -14.58
C GLN A 257 5.37 -23.74 -13.63
N GLY A 258 5.95 -24.67 -12.87
CA GLY A 258 7.10 -24.41 -12.00
C GLY A 258 8.28 -23.83 -12.76
N LYS A 259 8.66 -24.45 -13.88
CA LYS A 259 9.73 -23.97 -14.76
C LYS A 259 9.44 -22.56 -15.27
N MET A 260 8.24 -22.33 -15.82
CA MET A 260 7.84 -21.03 -16.36
C MET A 260 7.92 -19.91 -15.30
N ILE A 261 7.44 -20.17 -14.08
CA ILE A 261 7.48 -19.17 -13.00
C ILE A 261 8.92 -18.93 -12.54
N THR A 262 9.73 -19.98 -12.42
CA THR A 262 11.14 -19.89 -12.06
C THR A 262 11.93 -19.07 -13.07
N ASP A 263 11.69 -19.26 -14.37
CA ASP A 263 12.33 -18.45 -15.42
C ASP A 263 11.92 -16.97 -15.32
N LYS A 264 10.67 -16.67 -15.00
CA LYS A 264 10.21 -15.29 -14.74
C LYS A 264 10.86 -14.68 -13.49
N ILE A 265 11.14 -15.47 -12.46
CA ILE A 265 11.86 -15.04 -11.26
C ILE A 265 13.32 -14.72 -11.62
N ARG A 266 14.00 -15.62 -12.36
CA ARG A 266 15.38 -15.40 -12.84
C ARG A 266 15.50 -14.12 -13.64
N THR A 267 14.64 -13.92 -14.63
CA THR A 267 14.65 -12.69 -15.44
C THR A 267 14.39 -11.45 -14.59
N HIS A 268 13.49 -11.52 -13.61
CA HIS A 268 13.24 -10.39 -12.72
C HIS A 268 14.46 -10.06 -11.84
N LEU A 269 15.10 -11.06 -11.25
CA LEU A 269 16.28 -10.88 -10.39
C LEU A 269 17.49 -10.31 -11.14
N LYS A 270 17.64 -10.61 -12.44
CA LYS A 270 18.74 -10.07 -13.27
C LYS A 270 18.67 -8.55 -13.44
N GLU A 271 17.49 -7.95 -13.31
CA GLU A 271 17.28 -6.52 -13.49
C GLU A 271 17.74 -5.69 -12.29
N TYR A 272 18.05 -6.32 -11.16
CA TYR A 272 18.36 -5.61 -9.92
C TYR A 272 19.50 -4.57 -10.10
N LYS A 273 20.61 -4.99 -10.70
CA LYS A 273 21.79 -4.13 -10.93
C LYS A 273 21.54 -2.99 -11.94
N SER A 274 20.44 -3.03 -12.70
CA SER A 274 20.03 -1.91 -13.55
C SER A 274 19.44 -0.74 -12.76
N TYR A 275 19.03 -0.98 -11.51
CA TYR A 275 18.37 0.03 -10.67
C TYR A 275 19.04 0.24 -9.32
N PHE A 276 19.81 -0.73 -8.82
CA PHE A 276 20.47 -0.65 -7.52
C PHE A 276 21.98 -0.90 -7.63
N ASN A 277 22.76 -0.16 -6.84
CA ASN A 277 24.17 -0.44 -6.56
C ASN A 277 24.33 -1.06 -5.16
#